data_AF-A0A2R6LLB7-F1
#
_entry.id   AF-A0A2R6LLB7-F1
#
_cell.length_a   1.000
_cell.length_b   1.000
_cell.length_c   1.000
_cell.angle_alpha   90.00
_cell.angle_beta   90.00
_cell.angle_gamma   90.00
#
_symmetry.space_group_name_H-M   'P 1'
#
loop_
_entity.id
_entity.type
_entity.pdbx_description
1 polymer ?
#
loop_
_entity_poly.entity_id
_entity_poly.type
_entity_poly.pdbx_seq_one_letter_code
_entity_poly.pdbx_strand_id
1 'polypeptide(L)'
;ELAERVVEWAADPDGGNAAERVAAVADRDSDPDEEDELDRRLVGLAERAAGLYAERDELRATVERVGPTVAPNLAALAGPVLAARLIALAGDLESLARMPAGTVQVLGAEDALFAHLRGHAPSPKHGVIYTHEYVRGTDSEERGSAARALAGKLAIAARIDHYAGDRRPELERDLDERMARIRERTADGETEAERD
;
A
#
# COMPACT_ATOMS: atom_id res chain seq x y z
N GLU A 1 3.98 -15.19 8.01
CA GLU A 1 3.99 -16.61 8.39
C GLU A 1 5.34 -17.10 8.91
N LEU A 2 6.39 -17.29 8.10
CA LEU A 2 7.68 -17.81 8.62
C LEU A 2 8.31 -16.96 9.74
N ALA A 3 8.38 -15.64 9.55
CA ALA A 3 8.84 -14.70 10.58
C ALA A 3 8.00 -14.78 11.88
N GLU A 4 6.69 -14.95 11.76
CA GLU A 4 5.79 -15.08 12.92
C GLU A 4 6.04 -16.40 13.66
N ARG A 5 6.30 -17.50 12.93
CA ARG A 5 6.62 -18.81 13.51
C ARG A 5 7.97 -18.83 14.21
N VAL A 6 8.98 -18.18 13.63
CA VAL A 6 10.30 -18.02 14.26
C VAL A 6 10.17 -17.36 15.61
N VAL A 7 9.41 -16.26 15.70
CA VAL A 7 9.28 -15.55 16.97
C VAL A 7 8.41 -16.31 17.97
N GLU A 8 7.36 -17.00 17.51
CA GLU A 8 6.57 -17.91 18.34
C GLU A 8 7.43 -19.00 18.97
N TRP A 9 8.29 -19.65 18.18
CA TRP A 9 9.16 -20.74 18.64
C TRP A 9 10.33 -20.27 19.51
N ALA A 10 10.83 -19.06 19.28
CA ALA A 10 11.85 -18.45 20.12
C ALA A 10 11.33 -18.04 21.51
N ALA A 11 10.02 -18.23 21.75
CA ALA A 11 9.32 -17.85 22.97
C ALA A 11 9.66 -16.43 23.42
N ASP A 12 9.82 -15.50 22.47
CA ASP A 12 10.20 -14.11 22.71
C ASP A 12 8.96 -13.21 22.78
N PRO A 13 8.57 -12.76 23.99
CA PRO A 13 7.53 -11.78 24.16
C PRO A 13 8.19 -10.47 24.57
N ASP A 14 8.28 -9.51 23.66
CA ASP A 14 7.60 -8.22 23.79
C ASP A 14 8.22 -7.12 22.92
N GLY A 15 7.33 -6.31 22.34
CA GLY A 15 7.69 -5.04 21.70
C GLY A 15 8.19 -5.13 20.26
N GLY A 16 7.79 -4.15 19.44
CA GLY A 16 8.30 -3.99 18.09
C GLY A 16 7.54 -4.73 16.99
N ASN A 17 7.86 -4.39 15.75
CA ASN A 17 7.28 -5.04 14.57
C ASN A 17 7.96 -6.39 14.28
N ALA A 18 7.38 -7.20 13.38
CA ALA A 18 7.89 -8.55 13.10
C ALA A 18 9.37 -8.59 12.66
N ALA A 19 9.88 -7.56 11.98
CA ALA A 19 11.28 -7.51 11.56
C ALA A 19 12.22 -7.30 12.76
N GLU A 20 11.85 -6.39 13.66
CA GLU A 20 12.62 -6.13 14.90
C GLU A 20 12.67 -7.37 15.79
N ARG A 21 11.55 -8.08 15.92
CA ARG A 21 11.48 -9.31 16.71
C ARG A 21 12.33 -10.44 16.12
N VAL A 22 12.32 -10.60 14.79
CA VAL A 22 13.16 -11.59 14.12
C VAL A 22 14.65 -11.24 14.22
N ALA A 23 15.00 -9.96 14.12
CA ALA A 23 16.37 -9.51 14.33
C ALA A 23 16.84 -9.79 15.77
N ALA A 24 16.00 -9.54 16.78
CA ALA A 24 16.33 -9.84 18.17
C ALA A 24 16.60 -11.34 18.42
N VAL A 25 15.86 -12.24 17.77
CA VAL A 25 16.12 -13.70 17.83
C VAL A 25 17.42 -14.06 17.09
N ALA A 26 17.72 -13.39 15.98
CA ALA A 26 18.95 -13.60 15.22
C ALA A 26 20.21 -13.14 15.99
N ASP A 27 20.08 -12.11 16.83
CA ASP A 27 21.18 -11.53 17.63
C ASP A 27 21.38 -12.25 18.98
N ARG A 28 20.67 -13.34 19.26
CA ARG A 28 20.89 -14.12 20.49
C ARG A 28 22.26 -14.80 20.45
N ASP A 29 23.06 -14.59 21.49
CA ASP A 29 24.29 -15.35 21.73
C ASP A 29 23.91 -16.82 21.97
N SER A 30 23.92 -17.66 20.93
CA SER A 30 23.95 -19.11 21.12
C SER A 30 25.34 -19.47 21.66
N ASP A 31 25.42 -19.91 22.91
CA ASP A 31 26.66 -20.44 23.47
C ASP A 31 27.11 -21.64 22.62
N PRO A 32 28.27 -21.57 21.94
CA PRO A 32 28.73 -22.66 21.08
C PRO A 32 28.97 -23.97 21.85
N ASP A 33 29.06 -23.92 23.18
CA ASP A 33 29.24 -25.07 24.06
C ASP A 33 27.91 -25.66 24.59
N GLU A 34 26.75 -25.00 24.38
CA GLU A 34 25.41 -25.57 24.66
C GLU A 34 24.80 -26.22 23.41
N GLU A 35 24.77 -27.56 23.38
CA GLU A 35 24.27 -28.37 22.26
C GLU A 35 22.73 -28.41 22.13
N ASP A 36 22.01 -27.28 22.17
CA ASP A 36 20.62 -27.28 21.70
C ASP A 36 20.60 -27.10 20.17
N GLU A 37 20.68 -28.21 19.43
CA GLU A 37 20.51 -28.23 17.97
C GLU A 37 19.24 -27.49 17.53
N LEU A 38 18.19 -27.48 18.35
CA LEU A 38 16.97 -26.73 18.05
C LEU A 38 17.23 -25.21 18.07
N ASP A 39 17.92 -24.70 19.09
CA ASP A 39 18.22 -23.28 19.23
C ASP A 39 19.09 -22.77 18.08
N ARG A 40 20.17 -23.49 17.74
CA ARG A 40 21.01 -23.16 16.57
C ARG A 40 20.22 -23.12 15.25
N ARG A 41 19.25 -24.03 15.08
CA ARG A 41 18.38 -24.05 13.88
C ARG A 41 17.40 -22.88 13.87
N LEU A 42 16.88 -22.49 15.03
CA LEU A 42 15.98 -21.35 15.20
C LEU A 42 16.69 -20.04 14.91
N VAL A 43 17.87 -19.80 15.51
CA VAL A 43 18.69 -18.60 15.25
C VAL A 43 19.05 -18.51 13.76
N GLY A 44 19.53 -19.60 13.15
CA GLY A 44 19.84 -19.59 11.71
C GLY A 44 18.63 -19.33 10.81
N LEU A 45 17.40 -19.67 11.24
CA LEU A 45 16.18 -19.31 10.51
C LEU A 45 15.82 -17.84 10.74
N ALA A 46 16.03 -17.32 11.95
CA ALA A 46 15.85 -15.91 12.28
C ALA A 46 16.80 -15.01 11.47
N GLU A 47 18.08 -15.35 11.36
CA GLU A 47 19.05 -14.64 10.52
C GLU A 47 18.60 -14.53 9.06
N ARG A 48 18.12 -15.65 8.47
CA ARG A 48 17.60 -15.66 7.10
C ARG A 48 16.37 -14.77 6.96
N ALA A 49 15.45 -14.82 7.92
CA ALA A 49 14.25 -14.00 7.89
C ALA A 49 14.59 -12.50 8.10
N ALA A 50 15.55 -12.17 8.97
CA ALA A 50 16.07 -10.81 9.15
C ALA A 50 16.71 -10.30 7.85
N GLY A 51 17.53 -11.12 7.19
CA GLY A 51 18.11 -10.81 5.88
C GLY A 51 17.06 -10.48 4.81
N LEU A 52 15.97 -11.25 4.75
CA LEU A 52 14.85 -10.95 3.83
C LEU A 52 14.14 -9.63 4.16
N TYR A 53 14.04 -9.27 5.44
CA TYR A 53 13.49 -7.98 5.84
C TYR A 53 14.40 -6.81 5.43
N ALA A 54 15.71 -6.95 5.60
CA ALA A 54 16.69 -5.97 5.15
C ALA A 54 16.63 -5.78 3.62
N GLU A 55 16.65 -6.88 2.86
CA GLU A 55 16.54 -6.84 1.39
C GLU A 55 15.23 -6.17 0.92
N ARG A 56 14.11 -6.46 1.59
CA ARG A 56 12.83 -5.80 1.32
C ARG A 56 12.93 -4.28 1.50
N ASP A 57 13.62 -3.83 2.55
CA ASP A 57 13.75 -2.40 2.85
C ASP A 57 14.69 -1.70 1.85
N GLU A 58 15.75 -2.38 1.40
CA GLU A 58 16.61 -1.91 0.30
C GLU A 58 15.86 -1.83 -1.04
N LEU A 59 15.03 -2.82 -1.35
CA LEU A 59 14.16 -2.80 -2.54
C LEU A 59 13.16 -1.65 -2.47
N ARG A 60 12.54 -1.43 -1.30
CA ARG A 60 11.65 -0.27 -1.07
C ARG A 60 12.39 1.04 -1.32
N ALA A 61 13.57 1.22 -0.73
CA ALA A 61 14.38 2.42 -0.92
C ALA A 61 14.76 2.63 -2.40
N THR A 62 15.01 1.53 -3.11
CA THR A 62 15.26 1.56 -4.56
C THR A 62 14.02 2.03 -5.33
N VAL A 63 12.83 1.52 -5.02
CA VAL A 63 11.57 1.97 -5.63
C VAL A 63 11.29 3.43 -5.31
N GLU A 64 11.55 3.88 -4.09
CA GLU A 64 11.36 5.28 -3.67
C GLU A 64 12.30 6.24 -4.40
N ARG A 65 13.53 5.81 -4.67
CA ARG A 65 14.51 6.59 -5.44
C ARG A 65 14.22 6.60 -6.94
N VAL A 66 13.84 5.45 -7.51
CA VAL A 66 13.67 5.29 -8.97
C VAL A 66 12.27 5.71 -9.44
N GLY A 67 11.23 5.43 -8.67
CA GLY A 67 9.84 5.69 -9.02
C GLY A 67 9.56 7.11 -9.54
N PRO A 68 10.00 8.18 -8.86
CA PRO A 68 9.82 9.55 -9.33
C PRO A 68 10.49 9.87 -10.68
N THR A 69 11.51 9.10 -11.08
CA THR A 69 12.14 9.27 -12.41
C THR A 69 11.36 8.59 -13.53
N VAL A 70 10.60 7.54 -13.21
CA VAL A 70 9.81 6.75 -14.18
C VAL A 70 8.41 7.31 -14.33
N ALA A 71 7.77 7.70 -13.22
CA ALA A 71 6.39 8.16 -13.19
C ALA A 71 6.24 9.31 -12.17
N PRO A 72 6.73 10.52 -12.51
CA PRO A 72 6.81 11.65 -11.59
C PRO A 72 5.45 12.09 -11.05
N ASN A 73 4.38 12.00 -11.85
CA ASN A 73 3.03 12.41 -11.42
C ASN A 73 2.38 11.34 -10.54
N LEU A 74 2.44 10.06 -10.93
CA LEU A 74 1.93 8.96 -10.09
C LEU A 74 2.67 8.90 -8.75
N ALA A 75 3.99 9.03 -8.74
CA ALA A 75 4.78 9.03 -7.51
C ALA A 75 4.42 10.19 -6.58
N ALA A 76 4.14 11.38 -7.13
CA ALA A 76 3.67 12.52 -6.35
C ALA A 76 2.27 12.29 -5.74
N LEU A 77 1.34 11.72 -6.51
CA LEU A 77 -0.05 11.54 -6.05
C LEU A 77 -0.27 10.33 -5.14
N ALA A 78 0.47 9.23 -5.34
CA ALA A 78 0.25 7.96 -4.64
C ALA A 78 1.41 7.56 -3.71
N GLY A 79 2.54 8.26 -3.79
CA GLY A 79 3.82 7.75 -3.30
C GLY A 79 4.44 6.72 -4.25
N PRO A 80 5.78 6.59 -4.27
CA PRO A 80 6.48 5.70 -5.22
C PRO A 80 6.08 4.23 -5.14
N VAL A 81 5.84 3.71 -3.93
CA VAL A 81 5.53 2.29 -3.71
C VAL A 81 4.15 1.92 -4.27
N LEU A 82 3.13 2.73 -4.02
CA LEU A 82 1.78 2.49 -4.56
C LEU A 82 1.76 2.74 -6.08
N ALA A 83 2.47 3.76 -6.56
CA ALA A 83 2.63 4.00 -8.00
C ALA A 83 3.23 2.78 -8.71
N ALA A 84 4.33 2.23 -8.20
CA ALA A 84 4.96 1.02 -8.73
C ALA A 84 4.01 -0.18 -8.69
N ARG A 85 3.23 -0.33 -7.61
CA ARG A 85 2.24 -1.41 -7.48
C ARG A 85 1.11 -1.28 -8.50
N LEU A 86 0.63 -0.08 -8.78
CA LEU A 86 -0.41 0.17 -9.80
C LEU A 86 0.11 -0.18 -11.20
N ILE A 87 1.35 0.22 -11.52
CA ILE A 87 2.00 -0.13 -12.78
C ILE A 87 2.14 -1.66 -12.91
N ALA A 88 2.60 -2.33 -11.84
CA ALA A 88 2.76 -3.78 -11.84
C ALA A 88 1.42 -4.53 -12.04
N LEU A 89 0.35 -4.08 -11.39
CA LEU A 89 -0.99 -4.67 -11.56
C LEU A 89 -1.56 -4.43 -12.96
N ALA A 90 -1.22 -3.30 -13.58
CA ALA A 90 -1.59 -3.02 -14.96
C ALA A 90 -0.73 -3.76 -15.99
N GLY A 91 0.43 -4.30 -15.57
CA GLY A 91 1.45 -4.94 -16.42
C GLY A 91 2.58 -3.98 -16.79
N ASP A 92 2.24 -2.76 -17.23
CA ASP A 92 3.18 -1.69 -17.52
C ASP A 92 2.50 -0.30 -17.43
N LEU A 93 3.30 0.76 -17.58
CA LEU A 93 2.82 2.15 -17.47
C LEU A 93 1.88 2.52 -18.64
N GLU A 94 2.11 1.98 -19.83
CA GLU A 94 1.25 2.23 -21.00
C GLU A 94 -0.15 1.66 -20.79
N SER A 95 -0.22 0.42 -20.30
CA SER A 95 -1.45 -0.28 -19.98
C SER A 95 -2.21 0.47 -18.89
N LEU A 96 -1.52 0.95 -17.86
CA LEU A 96 -2.13 1.79 -16.83
C LEU A 96 -2.68 3.11 -17.41
N ALA A 97 -1.94 3.77 -18.30
CA ALA A 97 -2.37 5.02 -18.95
C ALA A 97 -3.65 4.84 -19.80
N ARG A 98 -3.85 3.65 -20.38
CA ARG A 98 -5.03 3.30 -21.17
C ARG A 98 -6.25 2.94 -20.31
N MET A 99 -6.07 2.63 -19.02
CA MET A 99 -7.19 2.26 -18.16
C MET A 99 -8.12 3.46 -17.88
N PRO A 100 -9.45 3.23 -17.84
CA PRO A 100 -10.38 4.22 -17.33
C PRO A 100 -10.25 4.33 -15.80
N ALA A 101 -10.63 5.49 -15.25
CA ALA A 101 -10.53 5.75 -13.81
C ALA A 101 -11.29 4.71 -12.96
N GLY A 102 -12.42 4.20 -13.44
CA GLY A 102 -13.18 3.15 -12.75
C GLY A 102 -12.41 1.83 -12.62
N THR A 103 -11.60 1.47 -13.63
CA THR A 103 -10.72 0.28 -13.53
C THR A 103 -9.58 0.55 -12.55
N VAL A 104 -8.91 1.71 -12.65
CA VAL A 104 -7.85 2.12 -11.71
C VAL A 104 -8.35 2.10 -10.26
N GLN A 105 -9.61 2.51 -10.04
CA GLN A 105 -10.23 2.53 -8.71
C GLN A 105 -10.25 1.15 -8.05
N VAL A 106 -10.45 0.08 -8.83
CA VAL A 106 -10.66 -1.29 -8.32
C VAL A 106 -9.53 -2.26 -8.67
N LEU A 107 -8.40 -1.78 -9.22
CA LEU A 107 -7.20 -2.59 -9.47
C LEU A 107 -6.75 -3.31 -8.20
N GLY A 108 -6.50 -4.63 -8.29
CA GLY A 108 -6.17 -5.51 -7.17
C GLY A 108 -7.38 -5.97 -6.33
N ALA A 109 -8.61 -5.67 -6.75
CA ALA A 109 -9.85 -6.21 -6.19
C ALA A 109 -10.64 -7.01 -7.24
N GLU A 110 -9.94 -7.68 -8.16
CA GLU A 110 -10.49 -8.40 -9.29
C GLU A 110 -11.47 -9.48 -8.83
N ASP A 111 -11.14 -10.26 -7.80
CA ASP A 111 -12.01 -11.32 -7.29
C ASP A 111 -13.37 -10.78 -6.81
N ALA A 112 -13.35 -9.67 -6.05
CA ALA A 112 -14.56 -9.00 -5.58
C ALA A 112 -15.34 -8.36 -6.73
N LEU A 113 -14.65 -7.73 -7.69
CA LEU A 113 -15.26 -7.17 -8.89
C LEU A 113 -15.93 -8.27 -9.72
N PHE A 114 -15.26 -9.39 -9.93
CA PHE A 114 -15.81 -10.51 -10.68
C PHE A 114 -16.99 -11.16 -9.95
N ALA A 115 -16.96 -11.28 -8.62
CA ALA A 115 -18.11 -11.72 -7.85
C ALA A 115 -19.32 -10.77 -8.02
N HIS A 116 -19.07 -9.47 -8.03
CA HIS A 116 -20.10 -8.46 -8.29
C HIS A 116 -20.68 -8.55 -9.71
N LEU A 117 -19.83 -8.67 -10.73
CA LEU A 117 -20.28 -8.81 -12.12
C LEU A 117 -21.11 -10.07 -12.35
N ARG A 118 -20.89 -11.12 -11.55
CA ARG A 118 -21.71 -12.34 -11.55
C ARG A 118 -22.98 -12.21 -10.69
N GLY A 119 -23.22 -11.08 -10.04
CA GLY A 119 -24.39 -10.84 -9.17
C GLY A 119 -24.33 -11.49 -7.78
N HIS A 120 -23.15 -11.93 -7.33
CA HIS A 120 -22.99 -12.65 -6.06
C HIS A 120 -22.59 -11.74 -4.88
N ALA A 121 -22.18 -10.50 -5.16
CA ALA A 121 -21.71 -9.56 -4.15
C ALA A 121 -21.92 -8.09 -4.58
N PRO A 122 -21.90 -7.13 -3.64
CA PRO A 122 -21.77 -5.71 -3.98
C PRO A 122 -20.44 -5.39 -4.67
N SER A 123 -20.41 -4.31 -5.45
CA SER A 123 -19.18 -3.86 -6.14
C SER A 123 -18.13 -3.38 -5.14
N PRO A 124 -16.84 -3.72 -5.30
CA PRO A 124 -15.78 -3.18 -4.46
C PRO A 124 -15.68 -1.65 -4.63
N LYS A 125 -15.61 -0.92 -3.51
CA LYS A 125 -15.45 0.55 -3.52
C LYS A 125 -14.05 0.98 -3.99
N HIS A 126 -13.04 0.14 -3.76
CA HIS A 126 -11.63 0.43 -4.03
C HIS A 126 -10.82 -0.87 -4.07
N GLY A 127 -9.73 -0.86 -4.82
CA GLY A 127 -8.70 -1.90 -4.82
C GLY A 127 -7.48 -1.51 -4.00
N VAL A 128 -6.27 -1.67 -4.56
CA VAL A 128 -5.01 -1.38 -3.86
C VAL A 128 -4.86 0.07 -3.41
N ILE A 129 -5.57 1.00 -4.06
CA ILE A 129 -5.59 2.42 -3.69
C ILE A 129 -6.18 2.65 -2.29
N TYR A 130 -6.83 1.66 -1.68
CA TYR A 130 -7.24 1.69 -0.28
C TYR A 130 -6.07 1.98 0.67
N THR A 131 -4.84 1.59 0.30
CA THR A 131 -3.64 1.82 1.12
C THR A 131 -3.26 3.30 1.21
N HIS A 132 -3.76 4.15 0.30
CA HIS A 132 -3.51 5.59 0.32
C HIS A 132 -4.27 6.28 1.44
N GLU A 133 -3.67 7.27 2.09
CA GLU A 133 -4.28 7.99 3.23
C GLU A 133 -5.61 8.64 2.84
N TYR A 134 -5.70 9.23 1.64
CA TYR A 134 -6.93 9.82 1.14
C TYR A 134 -8.10 8.84 1.10
N VAL A 135 -7.86 7.54 1.01
CA VAL A 135 -8.92 6.53 1.05
C VAL A 135 -9.03 5.94 2.45
N ARG A 136 -7.94 5.44 3.03
CA ARG A 136 -7.96 4.76 4.34
C ARG A 136 -8.41 5.68 5.47
N GLY A 137 -7.92 6.92 5.45
CA GLY A 137 -8.17 7.94 6.48
C GLY A 137 -9.48 8.71 6.28
N THR A 138 -10.22 8.46 5.19
CA THR A 138 -11.54 9.05 4.98
C THR A 138 -12.62 8.19 5.63
N ASP A 139 -13.68 8.86 6.10
CA ASP A 139 -14.85 8.19 6.69
C ASP A 139 -15.44 7.13 5.75
N SER A 140 -15.89 6.02 6.35
CA SER A 140 -16.36 4.83 5.63
C SER A 140 -17.49 5.10 4.62
N GLU A 141 -18.33 6.10 4.87
CA GLU A 141 -19.42 6.51 3.98
C GLU A 141 -18.85 7.19 2.72
N GLU A 142 -17.88 8.08 2.90
CA GLU A 142 -17.24 8.85 1.83
C GLU A 142 -16.04 8.16 1.16
N ARG A 143 -15.58 7.01 1.66
CA ARG A 143 -14.47 6.24 1.04
C ARG A 143 -14.66 5.97 -0.45
N GLY A 144 -15.90 5.73 -0.90
CA GLY A 144 -16.19 5.54 -2.32
C GLY A 144 -15.98 6.81 -3.14
N SER A 145 -16.36 7.97 -2.59
CA SER A 145 -16.11 9.29 -3.19
C SER A 145 -14.62 9.59 -3.26
N ALA A 146 -13.89 9.34 -2.18
CA ALA A 146 -12.44 9.52 -2.08
C ALA A 146 -11.67 8.64 -3.07
N ALA A 147 -11.97 7.34 -3.09
CA ALA A 147 -11.35 6.38 -4.01
C ALA A 147 -11.57 6.79 -5.48
N ARG A 148 -12.78 7.24 -5.83
CA ARG A 148 -13.10 7.71 -7.18
C ARG A 148 -12.32 8.98 -7.55
N ALA A 149 -12.19 9.93 -6.61
CA ALA A 149 -11.43 11.16 -6.82
C ALA A 149 -9.94 10.86 -7.05
N LEU A 150 -9.35 10.04 -6.17
CA LEU A 150 -7.96 9.60 -6.29
C LEU A 150 -7.72 8.85 -7.60
N ALA A 151 -8.53 7.83 -7.91
CA ALA A 151 -8.39 7.05 -9.14
C ALA A 151 -8.51 7.91 -10.41
N GLY A 152 -9.38 8.92 -10.40
CA GLY A 152 -9.50 9.89 -11.49
C GLY A 152 -8.20 10.64 -11.74
N LYS A 153 -7.56 11.14 -10.69
CA LYS A 153 -6.28 11.87 -10.78
C LYS A 153 -5.11 10.95 -11.11
N LEU A 154 -5.08 9.73 -10.58
CA LEU A 154 -4.09 8.71 -10.94
C LEU A 154 -4.18 8.30 -12.42
N ALA A 155 -5.39 8.15 -12.97
CA ALA A 155 -5.55 7.83 -14.38
C ALA A 155 -5.06 8.98 -15.29
N ILE A 156 -5.23 10.24 -14.87
CA ILE A 156 -4.69 11.40 -15.60
C ILE A 156 -3.16 11.44 -15.47
N ALA A 157 -2.63 11.24 -14.26
CA ALA A 157 -1.20 11.19 -13.99
C ALA A 157 -0.49 10.11 -14.81
N ALA A 158 -1.03 8.89 -14.86
CA ALA A 158 -0.47 7.80 -15.65
C ALA A 158 -0.35 8.15 -17.15
N ARG A 159 -1.35 8.85 -17.70
CA ARG A 159 -1.31 9.30 -19.10
C ARG A 159 -0.24 10.36 -19.33
N ILE A 160 -0.12 11.32 -18.42
CA ILE A 160 0.90 12.36 -18.53
C ILE A 160 2.29 11.73 -18.40
N ASP A 161 2.50 10.88 -17.40
CA ASP A 161 3.77 10.16 -17.19
C ASP A 161 4.17 9.34 -18.42
N HIS A 162 3.22 8.67 -19.07
CA HIS A 162 3.51 7.86 -20.26
C HIS A 162 3.71 8.68 -21.54
N TYR A 163 2.84 9.67 -21.82
CA TYR A 163 2.82 10.36 -23.12
C TYR A 163 3.63 11.66 -23.16
N ALA A 164 3.81 12.34 -22.03
CA ALA A 164 4.52 13.62 -21.94
C ALA A 164 5.78 13.54 -21.07
N GLY A 165 5.72 12.78 -19.97
CA GLY A 165 6.83 12.57 -19.03
C GLY A 165 7.16 13.76 -18.13
N ASP A 166 6.41 14.87 -18.21
CA ASP A 166 6.66 16.07 -17.42
C ASP A 166 5.79 16.12 -16.14
N ARG A 167 6.35 16.69 -15.07
CA ARG A 167 5.64 16.83 -13.78
C ARG A 167 4.59 17.95 -13.87
N ARG A 168 3.37 17.67 -13.37
CA ARG A 168 2.21 18.57 -13.31
C ARG A 168 1.73 18.73 -11.86
N PRO A 169 2.30 19.69 -11.10
CA PRO A 169 1.94 19.93 -9.70
C PRO A 169 0.46 20.30 -9.49
N GLU A 170 -0.22 20.76 -10.55
CA GLU A 170 -1.65 21.12 -10.51
C GLU A 170 -2.53 19.91 -10.18
N LEU A 171 -2.09 18.68 -10.52
CA LEU A 171 -2.85 17.47 -10.22
C LEU A 171 -2.98 17.20 -8.72
N GLU A 172 -1.91 17.45 -7.97
CA GLU A 172 -1.86 17.29 -6.51
C GLU A 172 -2.81 18.30 -5.86
N ARG A 173 -2.69 19.58 -6.24
CA ARG A 173 -3.58 20.64 -5.76
C ARG A 173 -5.05 20.34 -6.02
N ASP A 174 -5.40 19.94 -7.24
CA ASP A 174 -6.79 19.62 -7.59
C ASP A 174 -7.32 18.41 -6.80
N LEU A 175 -6.46 17.43 -6.51
CA LEU A 175 -6.80 16.27 -5.69
C LEU A 175 -7.05 16.71 -4.25
N ASP A 176 -6.15 17.49 -3.67
CA ASP A 176 -6.24 18.00 -2.30
C ASP A 176 -7.52 18.80 -2.11
N GLU A 177 -7.82 19.73 -3.03
CA GLU A 177 -9.06 20.51 -3.01
C GLU A 177 -10.30 19.61 -3.11
N ARG A 178 -10.25 18.55 -3.93
CA ARG A 178 -11.37 17.60 -4.05
C ARG A 178 -11.53 16.77 -2.77
N MET A 179 -10.44 16.39 -2.12
CA MET A 179 -10.43 15.61 -0.90
C MET A 179 -10.92 16.43 0.30
N ALA A 180 -10.55 17.71 0.39
CA ALA A 180 -11.07 18.63 1.40
C ALA A 180 -12.61 18.71 1.34
N ARG A 181 -13.17 18.93 0.14
CA ARG A 181 -14.63 18.96 -0.08
C ARG A 181 -15.35 17.65 0.22
N ILE A 182 -14.64 16.51 0.21
CA ILE A 182 -15.22 15.21 0.57
C ILE A 182 -15.26 15.09 2.10
N ARG A 183 -14.18 15.49 2.78
CA ARG A 183 -14.09 15.46 4.25
C ARG A 183 -15.07 16.42 4.93
N GLU A 184 -15.30 17.60 4.34
CA GLU A 184 -16.26 18.59 4.86
C GLU A 184 -17.70 18.05 4.95
N ARG A 185 -18.14 17.21 3.99
CA ARG A 185 -19.51 16.65 4.00
C ARG A 185 -19.80 15.79 5.22
N THR A 186 -18.79 15.08 5.71
CA THR A 186 -18.92 14.27 6.91
C THR A 186 -19.09 15.17 8.14
N ALA A 187 -18.31 16.25 8.24
CA ALA A 187 -18.40 17.19 9.36
C ALA A 187 -19.77 17.92 9.43
N ASP A 188 -20.33 18.28 8.27
CA ASP A 188 -21.66 18.89 8.19
C ASP A 188 -22.76 17.90 8.61
N GLY A 189 -22.68 16.64 8.17
CA GLY A 189 -23.63 15.60 8.52
C GLY A 189 -23.62 15.22 10.01
N GLU A 190 -22.44 15.20 10.63
CA GLU A 190 -22.30 15.00 12.09
C GLU A 190 -22.90 16.17 12.88
N THR A 191 -22.69 17.41 12.40
CA THR A 191 -23.22 18.63 13.05
C THR A 191 -24.76 18.71 13.00
N GLU A 192 -25.38 18.20 11.93
CA GLU A 192 -26.83 18.13 11.82
C GLU A 192 -27.42 17.00 12.68
N ALA A 193 -26.76 15.84 12.74
CA ALA A 193 -27.21 14.71 13.56
C ALA A 193 -27.12 14.96 15.08
N GLU A 194 -26.23 15.84 15.54
CA GLU A 194 -26.14 16.25 16.96
C GLU A 194 -27.20 17.30 17.36
N ARG A 195 -27.92 17.88 16.41
CA ARG A 195 -28.93 18.94 16.65
C ARG A 195 -30.37 18.42 16.67
N ASP A 196 -30.60 17.19 16.23
CA ASP A 196 -31.89 16.48 16.22
C ASP A 196 -32.01 15.47 17.38
#